data_AF-A0A3R9R5R3-F1
#
_entry.id   AF-A0A3R9R5R3-F1
#
_cell.length_a   1.000
_cell.length_b   1.000
_cell.length_c   1.000
_cell.angle_alpha   90.00
_cell.angle_beta   90.00
_cell.angle_gamma   90.00
#
_symmetry.space_group_name_H-M   'P 1'
#
loop_
_entity.id
_entity.type
_entity.pdbx_description
1 polymer ?
#
loop_
_entity_poly.entity_id
_entity_poly.type
_entity_poly.pdbx_seq_one_letter_code
_entity_poly.pdbx_strand_id
1 'polypeptide(L)'
;MGTARRGSVTPEAIACHQLHLKLRRTGIGLRLCALFFICCFTAVSYCAVPCGELSESATKQIENYIDQLYEINSSSSAEVHHVHIESSETINSICYRRLRVATGTGGTIVFFLSPDQRFLSISLSDTTQSPLIARAKEDSIVESQLTKDLSPGSGEPSAPLRLVVFEDYQCPYCKRLDEWLKALSPDLLIKIRISYKNFPLAVHPFSSEAAAISVCAGLQSSDAYGEVGRFLFSEQNKFGPETLPTTSVIRHFATSGSVSVALLRSCLDNKEYLPILTRDRLLAESLKVPGTPTVFLNGRRMPHLSSSADLIQQLRARMESSDQSASNEYVPNPQVGRQENK
;
A
#
# COMPACT_ATOMS: atom_id res chain seq x y z
N MET A 1 -29.62 41.08 45.41
CA MET A 1 -28.42 40.21 45.34
C MET A 1 -28.38 39.61 43.93
N GLY A 2 -27.40 39.79 43.06
CA GLY A 2 -26.15 40.54 43.07
C GLY A 2 -25.58 40.62 41.64
N THR A 3 -25.12 41.81 41.29
CA THR A 3 -23.99 42.19 40.41
C THR A 3 -23.81 41.59 39.00
N ALA A 4 -23.99 42.46 38.00
CA ALA A 4 -23.41 42.37 36.66
C ALA A 4 -21.88 42.46 36.69
N ARG A 5 -21.18 41.53 36.00
CA ARG A 5 -19.72 41.59 35.76
C ARG A 5 -19.42 42.30 34.45
N ARG A 6 -18.58 43.34 34.54
CA ARG A 6 -17.90 44.02 33.43
C ARG A 6 -16.85 43.11 32.82
N GLY A 7 -16.62 43.27 31.51
CA GLY A 7 -15.61 42.56 30.75
C GLY A 7 -14.17 42.95 31.13
N SER A 8 -13.25 42.02 30.89
CA SER A 8 -11.81 42.22 30.95
C SER A 8 -11.24 42.10 29.54
N VAL A 9 -10.74 43.23 29.04
CA VAL A 9 -9.93 43.36 27.82
C VAL A 9 -8.52 42.86 28.14
N THR A 10 -7.91 42.09 27.23
CA THR A 10 -6.56 41.52 27.37
C THR A 10 -5.45 42.56 27.06
N PRO A 11 -4.21 42.33 27.52
CA PRO A 11 -3.18 43.38 27.69
C PRO A 11 -2.54 43.96 26.42
N GLU A 12 -2.89 43.49 25.23
CA GLU A 12 -2.29 43.96 23.96
C GLU A 12 -2.93 45.27 23.45
N ALA A 13 -4.07 45.69 24.00
CA ALA A 13 -4.77 46.91 23.60
C ALA A 13 -4.15 48.21 24.17
N ILE A 14 -3.22 48.13 25.13
CA ILE A 14 -2.67 49.31 25.83
C ILE A 14 -1.41 49.87 25.14
N ALA A 15 -0.68 49.05 24.38
CA ALA A 15 0.56 49.49 23.71
C ALA A 15 0.30 50.40 22.50
N CYS A 16 -0.85 50.27 21.84
CA CYS A 16 -1.17 51.10 20.67
C CYS A 16 -1.73 52.49 21.04
N HIS A 17 -2.25 52.67 22.27
CA HIS A 17 -2.88 53.93 22.68
C HIS A 17 -1.88 54.96 23.25
N GLN A 18 -0.71 54.54 23.73
CA GLN A 18 0.30 55.43 24.34
C GLN A 18 1.20 56.14 23.32
N LEU A 19 1.27 55.69 22.06
CA LEU A 19 2.06 56.36 21.02
C LEU A 19 1.35 57.59 20.42
N HIS A 20 0.02 57.66 20.53
CA HIS A 20 -0.79 58.73 19.95
C HIS A 20 -0.75 60.07 20.71
N LEU A 21 -0.31 60.08 21.98
CA LEU A 21 -0.34 61.29 22.82
C LEU A 21 0.98 62.08 22.85
N LYS A 22 2.09 61.54 22.35
CA LYS A 22 3.39 62.26 22.29
C LYS A 22 3.64 63.07 21.03
N LEU A 23 2.83 62.90 19.97
CA LEU A 23 2.98 63.64 18.71
C LEU A 23 2.08 64.88 18.62
N ARG A 24 1.41 65.27 19.72
CA ARG A 24 0.50 66.44 19.76
C ARG A 24 1.12 67.70 20.35
N ARG A 25 2.45 67.83 20.41
CA ARG A 25 3.12 68.98 21.03
C ARG A 25 4.08 69.78 20.16
N THR A 26 4.24 69.46 18.89
CA THR A 26 5.01 70.29 17.97
C THR A 26 4.18 70.51 16.71
N GLY A 27 3.50 71.66 16.67
CA GLY A 27 2.79 72.09 15.47
C GLY A 27 3.78 72.36 14.35
N ILE A 28 3.76 71.53 13.31
CA ILE A 28 4.21 71.83 11.95
C ILE A 28 3.50 70.82 11.02
N GLY A 29 2.89 71.32 9.94
CA GLY A 29 2.80 70.55 8.69
C GLY A 29 1.52 69.74 8.45
N LEU A 30 0.39 70.43 8.32
CA LEU A 30 -0.82 69.92 7.69
C LEU A 30 -0.57 69.67 6.18
N ARG A 31 0.15 68.60 5.79
CA ARG A 31 0.21 68.12 4.38
C ARG A 31 0.80 66.73 4.12
N LEU A 32 1.23 65.96 5.13
CA LEU A 32 1.76 64.59 4.92
C LEU A 32 0.87 63.44 5.43
N CYS A 33 -0.34 63.72 5.95
CA CYS A 33 -1.22 62.69 6.51
C CYS A 33 -1.99 61.88 5.44
N ALA A 34 -2.09 62.37 4.19
CA ALA A 34 -2.88 61.70 3.16
C ALA A 34 -2.15 60.50 2.49
N LEU A 35 -0.82 60.42 2.58
CA LEU A 35 -0.05 59.33 1.96
C LEU A 35 0.30 58.18 2.94
N PHE A 36 0.27 58.42 4.25
CA PHE A 36 0.46 57.35 5.25
C PHE A 36 -0.83 56.58 5.57
N PHE A 37 -2.01 57.17 5.33
CA PHE A 37 -3.28 56.46 5.48
C PHE A 37 -3.57 55.47 4.35
N ILE A 38 -2.87 55.57 3.22
CA ILE A 38 -3.03 54.64 2.08
C ILE A 38 -2.17 53.38 2.24
N CYS A 39 -1.09 53.44 3.03
CA CYS A 39 -0.20 52.28 3.23
C CYS A 39 -0.66 51.31 4.34
N CYS A 40 -1.62 51.69 5.19
CA CYS A 40 -2.10 50.86 6.30
C CYS A 40 -3.34 50.02 5.99
N PHE A 41 -3.93 50.12 4.78
CA PHE A 41 -5.11 49.34 4.39
C PHE A 41 -4.81 48.11 3.52
N THR A 42 -3.54 47.83 3.21
CA THR A 42 -3.13 46.62 2.49
C THR A 42 -2.19 45.74 3.30
N ALA A 43 -2.30 45.77 4.64
CA ALA A 43 -2.03 44.56 5.40
C ALA A 43 -3.25 43.63 5.16
N VAL A 44 -3.33 43.08 3.95
CA VAL A 44 -4.08 41.86 3.71
C VAL A 44 -3.36 40.84 4.58
N SER A 45 -3.83 40.70 5.81
CA SER A 45 -3.64 39.48 6.56
C SER A 45 -3.98 38.37 5.58
N TYR A 46 -2.98 37.61 5.16
CA TYR A 46 -3.17 36.29 4.59
C TYR A 46 -3.78 35.44 5.72
N CYS A 47 -5.03 35.73 6.08
CA CYS A 47 -5.88 34.80 6.77
C CYS A 47 -5.96 33.62 5.83
N ALA A 48 -5.37 32.49 6.23
CA ALA A 48 -5.61 31.21 5.58
C ALA A 48 -7.12 31.14 5.33
N VAL A 49 -7.53 31.09 4.06
CA VAL A 49 -8.94 30.99 3.69
C VAL A 49 -9.46 29.79 4.46
N PRO A 50 -10.37 29.98 5.45
CA PRO A 50 -10.83 28.87 6.25
C PRO A 50 -11.44 27.86 5.30
N CYS A 51 -11.04 26.59 5.41
CA CYS A 51 -11.53 25.54 4.53
C CYS A 51 -13.03 25.36 4.83
N GLY A 52 -13.88 26.12 4.13
CA GLY A 52 -15.32 26.09 4.32
C GLY A 52 -15.85 24.67 4.13
N GLU A 53 -16.86 24.28 4.90
CA GLU A 53 -17.49 22.97 4.79
C GLU A 53 -17.91 22.68 3.35
N LEU A 54 -17.86 21.40 2.97
CA LEU A 54 -18.32 20.98 1.66
C LEU A 54 -19.85 21.14 1.66
N SER A 55 -20.37 22.09 0.87
CA SER A 55 -21.81 22.31 0.77
C SER A 55 -22.50 21.08 0.18
N GLU A 56 -23.77 20.84 0.54
CA GLU A 56 -24.54 19.70 0.01
C GLU A 56 -24.58 19.69 -1.54
N SER A 57 -24.66 20.87 -2.17
CA SER A 57 -24.60 20.99 -3.63
C SER A 57 -23.25 20.58 -4.20
N ALA A 58 -22.15 20.96 -3.55
CA ALA A 58 -20.81 20.58 -3.96
C ALA A 58 -20.57 19.07 -3.77
N THR A 59 -21.03 18.51 -2.65
CA THR A 59 -21.00 17.06 -2.37
C THR A 59 -21.68 16.30 -3.51
N LYS A 60 -22.93 16.65 -3.85
CA LYS A 60 -23.68 16.01 -4.94
C LYS A 60 -23.01 16.18 -6.30
N GLN A 61 -22.45 17.36 -6.58
CA GLN A 61 -21.71 17.59 -7.82
C GLN A 61 -20.48 16.67 -7.93
N ILE A 62 -19.74 16.50 -6.84
CA ILE A 62 -18.54 15.66 -6.79
C ILE A 62 -18.90 14.17 -6.88
N GLU A 63 -19.92 13.71 -6.14
CA GLU A 63 -20.43 12.34 -6.23
C GLU A 63 -20.87 12.00 -7.66
N ASN A 64 -21.65 12.88 -8.31
CA ASN A 64 -22.06 12.71 -9.71
C ASN A 64 -20.87 12.68 -10.68
N TYR A 65 -19.88 13.55 -10.46
CA TYR A 65 -18.67 13.56 -11.29
C TYR A 65 -17.88 12.24 -11.15
N ILE A 66 -17.75 11.71 -9.92
CA ILE A 66 -17.07 10.43 -9.67
C ILE A 66 -17.85 9.27 -10.29
N ASP A 67 -19.18 9.24 -10.12
CA ASP A 67 -20.07 8.25 -10.73
C ASP A 67 -19.87 8.19 -12.26
N GLN A 68 -19.78 9.36 -12.92
CA GLN A 68 -19.56 9.47 -14.36
C GLN A 68 -18.14 9.09 -14.76
N LEU A 69 -17.13 9.56 -14.01
CA LEU A 69 -15.72 9.33 -14.34
C LEU A 69 -15.33 7.85 -14.26
N TYR A 70 -15.95 7.10 -13.35
CA TYR A 70 -15.65 5.67 -13.11
C TYR A 70 -16.72 4.72 -13.63
N GLU A 71 -17.75 5.23 -14.33
CA GLU A 71 -18.84 4.45 -14.92
C GLU A 71 -19.51 3.46 -13.94
N ILE A 72 -19.59 3.83 -12.65
CA ILE A 72 -19.99 2.92 -11.56
C ILE A 72 -21.46 2.46 -11.70
N ASN A 73 -22.30 3.22 -12.43
CA ASN A 73 -23.72 2.92 -12.66
C ASN A 73 -24.03 2.29 -14.04
N SER A 74 -23.04 1.78 -14.77
CA SER A 74 -23.23 1.25 -16.14
C SER A 74 -23.76 -0.20 -16.21
N SER A 75 -24.01 -0.88 -15.07
CA SER A 75 -24.50 -2.27 -15.06
C SER A 75 -25.95 -2.41 -14.56
N SER A 76 -26.72 -3.19 -15.31
CA SER A 76 -28.18 -3.24 -15.39
C SER A 76 -28.89 -4.03 -14.28
N SER A 77 -28.68 -3.72 -13.00
CA SER A 77 -29.47 -4.32 -11.90
C SER A 77 -30.17 -3.26 -11.05
N ALA A 78 -31.42 -3.54 -10.67
CA ALA A 78 -32.42 -2.61 -10.13
C ALA A 78 -32.15 -2.03 -8.72
N GLU A 79 -30.92 -2.07 -8.22
CA GLU A 79 -30.48 -1.31 -7.05
C GLU A 79 -29.39 -0.33 -7.52
N VAL A 80 -29.74 0.94 -7.65
CA VAL A 80 -28.80 2.00 -8.02
C VAL A 80 -27.90 2.25 -6.83
N HIS A 81 -26.74 1.61 -6.80
CA HIS A 81 -25.76 1.85 -5.77
C HIS A 81 -24.91 3.09 -6.13
N HIS A 82 -25.44 4.25 -5.78
CA HIS A 82 -24.76 5.53 -5.98
C HIS A 82 -23.45 5.61 -5.19
N VAL A 83 -22.46 6.27 -5.79
CA VAL A 83 -21.29 6.72 -5.05
C VAL A 83 -21.70 7.68 -3.93
N HIS A 84 -21.17 7.46 -2.73
CA HIS A 84 -21.42 8.33 -1.58
C HIS A 84 -20.13 8.70 -0.85
N ILE A 85 -19.95 9.98 -0.52
CA ILE A 85 -18.84 10.45 0.30
C ILE A 85 -19.12 10.08 1.77
N GLU A 86 -18.42 9.08 2.29
CA GLU A 86 -18.50 8.61 3.68
C GLU A 86 -17.89 9.61 4.67
N SER A 87 -16.77 10.23 4.27
CA SER A 87 -16.09 11.23 5.10
C SER A 87 -15.27 12.21 4.27
N SER A 88 -15.11 13.42 4.82
CA SER A 88 -14.28 14.49 4.26
C SER A 88 -13.44 15.12 5.37
N GLU A 89 -12.13 14.87 5.35
CA GLU A 89 -11.19 15.40 6.36
C GLU A 89 -10.12 16.27 5.70
N THR A 90 -9.72 17.37 6.34
CA THR A 90 -8.56 18.16 5.88
C THR A 90 -7.25 17.43 6.20
N ILE A 91 -6.26 17.55 5.34
CA ILE A 91 -4.96 16.91 5.51
C ILE A 91 -4.05 17.86 6.26
N ASN A 92 -3.49 17.49 7.42
CA ASN A 92 -2.45 18.27 8.14
C ASN A 92 -2.70 19.80 8.19
N SER A 93 -3.95 20.22 8.37
CA SER A 93 -4.37 21.63 8.38
C SER A 93 -4.21 22.41 7.06
N ILE A 94 -3.91 21.75 5.92
CA ILE A 94 -4.03 22.32 4.57
C ILE A 94 -5.42 22.03 3.99
N CYS A 95 -5.95 22.93 3.17
CA CYS A 95 -7.31 22.83 2.62
C CYS A 95 -7.53 21.74 1.56
N TYR A 96 -6.57 20.83 1.38
CA TYR A 96 -6.83 19.59 0.65
C TYR A 96 -7.69 18.66 1.51
N ARG A 97 -8.74 18.11 0.91
CA ARG A 97 -9.67 17.20 1.60
C ARG A 97 -9.44 15.77 1.16
N ARG A 98 -9.27 14.85 2.10
CA ARG A 98 -9.35 13.40 1.88
C ARG A 98 -10.83 13.02 1.88
N LEU A 99 -11.34 12.59 0.72
CA LEU A 99 -12.69 12.08 0.55
C LEU A 99 -12.63 10.54 0.56
N ARG A 100 -13.32 9.92 1.51
CA ARG A 100 -13.60 8.47 1.46
C ARG A 100 -14.90 8.28 0.73
N VAL A 101 -14.88 7.49 -0.34
CA VAL A 101 -15.98 7.39 -1.27
C VAL A 101 -16.39 5.92 -1.40
N ALA A 102 -17.56 5.58 -0.87
CA ALA A 102 -18.13 4.25 -1.02
C ALA A 102 -18.53 4.03 -2.49
N THR A 103 -18.15 2.89 -3.06
CA THR A 103 -18.59 2.46 -4.38
C THR A 103 -19.76 1.51 -4.24
N GLY A 104 -20.62 1.49 -5.25
CA GLY A 104 -21.78 0.61 -5.24
C GLY A 104 -21.50 -0.89 -5.22
N THR A 105 -20.25 -1.27 -5.47
CA THR A 105 -19.74 -2.64 -5.41
C THR A 105 -19.18 -3.03 -4.03
N GLY A 106 -19.40 -2.21 -2.99
CA GLY A 106 -18.92 -2.48 -1.63
C GLY A 106 -17.45 -2.15 -1.36
N GLY A 107 -16.81 -1.34 -2.20
CA GLY A 107 -15.44 -0.86 -2.01
C GLY A 107 -15.39 0.60 -1.52
N THR A 108 -14.22 1.06 -1.05
CA THR A 108 -13.98 2.49 -0.78
C THR A 108 -12.81 2.98 -1.64
N ILE A 109 -13.03 4.06 -2.38
CA ILE A 109 -11.97 4.79 -3.09
C ILE A 109 -11.65 6.06 -2.29
N VAL A 110 -10.36 6.39 -2.19
CA VAL A 110 -9.91 7.64 -1.56
C VAL A 110 -9.55 8.64 -2.65
N PHE A 111 -10.17 9.81 -2.57
CA PHE A 111 -9.82 10.96 -3.40
C PHE A 111 -9.28 12.11 -2.56
N PHE A 112 -8.57 12.98 -3.22
CA PHE A 112 -8.03 14.21 -2.68
C PHE A 112 -8.61 15.38 -3.47
N LEU A 113 -9.42 16.20 -2.81
CA LEU A 113 -10.03 17.37 -3.40
C LEU A 113 -9.18 18.60 -3.11
N SER A 114 -8.90 19.40 -4.14
CA SER A 114 -8.20 20.67 -4.01
C SER A 114 -8.98 21.70 -3.19
N PRO A 115 -8.30 22.71 -2.60
CA PRO A 115 -8.96 23.76 -1.81
C PRO A 115 -10.10 24.49 -2.53
N ASP A 116 -9.97 24.68 -3.85
CA ASP A 116 -10.97 25.33 -4.70
C ASP A 116 -12.08 24.38 -5.18
N GLN A 117 -12.04 23.10 -4.75
CA GLN A 117 -13.01 22.05 -5.09
C GLN A 117 -13.07 21.69 -6.59
N ARG A 118 -12.07 22.09 -7.38
CA ARG A 118 -12.05 21.90 -8.84
C ARG A 118 -11.27 20.67 -9.29
N PHE A 119 -10.28 20.26 -8.52
CA PHE A 119 -9.38 19.17 -8.88
C PHE A 119 -9.54 18.02 -7.92
N LEU A 120 -9.75 16.84 -8.50
CA LEU A 120 -9.80 15.58 -7.79
C LEU A 120 -8.57 14.78 -8.19
N SER A 121 -7.79 14.34 -7.21
CA SER A 121 -6.64 13.45 -7.41
C SER A 121 -6.82 12.17 -6.61
N ILE A 122 -6.33 11.05 -7.12
CA ILE A 122 -6.26 9.78 -6.38
C ILE A 122 -4.96 9.63 -5.58
N SER A 123 -4.03 10.58 -5.72
CA SER A 123 -2.75 10.57 -5.05
C SER A 123 -2.30 11.97 -4.64
N LEU A 124 -1.73 12.06 -3.43
CA LEU A 124 -0.98 13.22 -2.97
C LEU A 124 0.39 12.73 -2.50
N SER A 125 1.43 13.39 -2.97
CA SER A 125 2.80 13.14 -2.53
C SER A 125 3.25 14.25 -1.61
N ASP A 126 3.70 13.88 -0.41
CA ASP A 126 4.28 14.82 0.54
C ASP A 126 5.73 15.13 0.15
N THR A 127 5.94 16.29 -0.47
CA THR A 127 7.27 16.73 -0.94
C THR A 127 8.21 17.12 0.20
N THR A 128 7.73 17.17 1.44
CA THR A 128 8.57 17.41 2.64
C THR A 128 9.20 16.13 3.16
N GLN A 129 8.69 14.97 2.73
CA GLN A 129 9.23 13.67 3.06
C GLN A 129 10.15 13.16 1.95
N SER A 130 11.24 12.49 2.34
CA SER A 130 12.05 11.75 1.37
C SER A 130 11.20 10.65 0.74
N PRO A 131 11.07 10.59 -0.60
CA PRO A 131 10.33 9.54 -1.28
C PRO A 131 10.94 8.16 -1.02
N LEU A 132 12.23 8.09 -0.67
CA LEU A 132 12.89 6.83 -0.31
C LEU A 132 12.39 6.30 1.04
N ILE A 133 12.21 7.18 2.02
CA ILE A 133 11.72 6.82 3.37
C ILE A 133 10.23 6.46 3.32
N ALA A 134 9.43 7.25 2.60
CA ALA A 134 8.00 6.96 2.43
C ALA A 134 7.79 5.58 1.78
N ARG A 135 8.54 5.27 0.72
CA ARG A 135 8.51 3.95 0.08
C ARG A 135 9.04 2.84 0.98
N ALA A 136 10.12 3.06 1.73
CA ALA A 136 10.64 2.04 2.64
C ALA A 136 9.63 1.69 3.75
N LYS A 137 8.87 2.68 4.24
CA LYS A 137 7.79 2.47 5.20
C LYS A 137 6.64 1.66 4.58
N GLU A 138 6.24 1.99 3.36
CA GLU A 138 5.20 1.24 2.64
C GLU A 138 5.65 -0.21 2.35
N ASP A 139 6.88 -0.39 1.84
CA ASP A 139 7.51 -1.68 1.63
C ASP A 139 7.48 -2.50 2.94
N SER A 140 7.85 -1.91 4.08
CA SER A 140 7.84 -2.60 5.38
C SER A 140 6.43 -3.02 5.83
N ILE A 141 5.40 -2.21 5.56
CA ILE A 141 4.00 -2.56 5.84
C ILE A 141 3.56 -3.76 4.98
N VAL A 142 3.87 -3.73 3.68
CA VAL A 142 3.52 -4.82 2.75
C VAL A 142 4.30 -6.09 3.10
N GLU A 143 5.58 -5.97 3.44
CA GLU A 143 6.41 -7.08 3.89
C GLU A 143 5.81 -7.76 5.13
N SER A 144 5.41 -6.96 6.13
CA SER A 144 4.77 -7.50 7.34
C SER A 144 3.50 -8.27 7.03
N GLN A 145 2.68 -7.82 6.07
CA GLN A 145 1.49 -8.55 5.61
C GLN A 145 1.86 -9.86 4.91
N LEU A 146 2.87 -9.83 4.04
CA LEU A 146 3.34 -11.00 3.28
C LEU A 146 3.94 -12.09 4.16
N THR A 147 4.63 -11.71 5.24
CA THR A 147 5.37 -12.62 6.13
C THR A 147 4.70 -12.84 7.48
N LYS A 148 3.42 -12.45 7.64
CA LYS A 148 2.68 -12.63 8.91
C LYS A 148 2.45 -14.10 9.26
N ASP A 149 2.42 -14.96 8.25
CA ASP A 149 2.18 -16.40 8.40
C ASP A 149 3.45 -17.23 8.17
N LEU A 150 3.38 -18.51 8.57
CA LEU A 150 4.42 -19.50 8.35
C LEU A 150 4.27 -20.15 6.97
N SER A 151 4.34 -19.36 5.90
CA SER A 151 4.31 -19.91 4.54
C SER A 151 5.49 -20.83 4.27
N PRO A 152 5.27 -21.93 3.55
CA PRO A 152 6.32 -22.87 3.21
C PRO A 152 7.37 -22.19 2.33
N GLY A 153 8.61 -22.65 2.47
CA GLY A 153 9.72 -22.15 1.68
C GLY A 153 11.09 -22.47 2.28
N SER A 154 12.13 -21.88 1.72
CA SER A 154 13.53 -22.15 2.07
C SER A 154 14.30 -20.90 2.50
N GLY A 155 15.46 -21.10 3.12
CA GLY A 155 16.37 -20.06 3.56
C GLY A 155 16.22 -19.65 5.03
N GLU A 156 17.20 -18.94 5.54
CA GLU A 156 17.25 -18.50 6.94
C GLU A 156 16.14 -17.46 7.25
N PRO A 157 15.42 -17.56 8.38
CA PRO A 157 14.39 -16.57 8.74
C PRO A 157 14.91 -15.13 8.85
N SER A 158 16.20 -14.97 9.17
CA SER A 158 16.89 -13.68 9.30
C SER A 158 17.57 -13.20 8.00
N ALA A 159 17.36 -13.88 6.88
CA ALA A 159 17.97 -13.52 5.61
C ALA A 159 17.59 -12.08 5.20
N PRO A 160 18.57 -11.27 4.73
CA PRO A 160 18.33 -9.86 4.39
C PRO A 160 17.42 -9.67 3.17
N LEU A 161 17.34 -10.66 2.28
CA LEU A 161 16.42 -10.67 1.14
C LEU A 161 15.27 -11.64 1.42
N ARG A 162 14.06 -11.09 1.57
CA ARG A 162 12.82 -11.83 1.76
C ARG A 162 12.02 -11.79 0.47
N LEU A 163 12.01 -12.91 -0.24
CA LEU A 163 11.25 -13.10 -1.47
C LEU A 163 9.93 -13.77 -1.13
N VAL A 164 8.83 -13.18 -1.58
CA VAL A 164 7.52 -13.81 -1.53
C VAL A 164 6.98 -13.95 -2.95
N VAL A 165 6.72 -15.19 -3.35
CA VAL A 165 6.31 -15.54 -4.72
C VAL A 165 4.86 -16.01 -4.70
N PHE A 166 3.98 -15.28 -5.40
CA PHE A 166 2.65 -15.78 -5.75
C PHE A 166 2.77 -16.66 -6.98
N GLU A 167 2.48 -17.96 -6.83
CA GLU A 167 2.73 -18.97 -7.84
C GLU A 167 1.51 -19.81 -8.22
N ASP A 168 1.60 -20.41 -9.39
CA ASP A 168 0.61 -21.32 -9.98
C ASP A 168 1.38 -22.46 -10.68
N TYR A 169 1.10 -23.70 -10.30
CA TYR A 169 1.82 -24.87 -10.81
C TYR A 169 1.54 -25.19 -12.29
N GLN A 170 0.57 -24.56 -12.91
CA GLN A 170 0.34 -24.63 -14.36
C GLN A 170 0.87 -23.43 -15.13
N CYS A 171 1.35 -22.39 -14.44
CA CYS A 171 1.93 -21.23 -15.10
C CYS A 171 3.35 -21.54 -15.62
N PRO A 172 3.62 -21.43 -16.93
CA PRO A 172 4.94 -21.70 -17.49
C PRO A 172 5.99 -20.68 -17.02
N TYR A 173 5.58 -19.46 -16.69
CA TYR A 173 6.48 -18.44 -16.14
C TYR A 173 6.84 -18.70 -14.67
N CYS A 174 5.95 -19.30 -13.88
CA CYS A 174 6.27 -19.76 -12.52
C CYS A 174 7.34 -20.85 -12.56
N LYS A 175 7.19 -21.84 -13.46
CA LYS A 175 8.22 -22.87 -13.68
C LYS A 175 9.58 -22.24 -14.03
N ARG A 176 9.59 -21.28 -14.95
CA ARG A 176 10.83 -20.58 -15.34
C ARG A 176 11.45 -19.82 -14.18
N LEU A 177 10.65 -19.17 -13.34
CA LEU A 177 11.14 -18.47 -12.14
C LEU A 177 11.75 -19.47 -11.15
N ASP A 178 11.11 -20.62 -10.92
CA ASP A 178 11.65 -21.69 -10.07
C ASP A 178 13.00 -22.21 -10.58
N GLU A 179 13.16 -22.38 -11.90
CA GLU A 179 14.45 -22.71 -12.53
C GLU A 179 15.51 -21.63 -12.27
N TRP A 180 15.15 -20.35 -12.39
CA TRP A 180 16.07 -19.24 -12.12
C TRP A 180 16.49 -19.16 -10.65
N LEU A 181 15.56 -19.37 -9.72
CA LEU A 181 15.83 -19.36 -8.28
C LEU A 181 16.80 -20.50 -7.89
N LYS A 182 16.65 -21.68 -8.50
CA LYS A 182 17.58 -22.81 -8.29
C LYS A 182 18.96 -22.58 -8.88
N ALA A 183 19.07 -21.78 -9.93
CA ALA A 183 20.33 -21.46 -10.58
C ALA A 183 21.12 -20.33 -9.89
N LEU A 184 20.58 -19.73 -8.82
CA LEU A 184 21.30 -18.73 -8.04
C LEU A 184 22.55 -19.33 -7.39
N SER A 185 23.62 -18.53 -7.30
CA SER A 185 24.86 -18.98 -6.66
C SER A 185 24.64 -19.25 -5.16
N PRO A 186 25.37 -20.20 -4.56
CA PRO A 186 25.28 -20.47 -3.12
C PRO A 186 25.45 -19.21 -2.25
N ASP A 187 26.39 -18.33 -2.59
CA ASP A 187 26.65 -17.07 -1.88
C ASP A 187 25.47 -16.10 -1.87
N LEU A 188 24.59 -16.17 -2.88
CA LEU A 188 23.38 -15.37 -2.94
C LEU A 188 22.20 -16.08 -2.27
N LEU A 189 22.09 -17.41 -2.44
CA LEU A 189 21.05 -18.23 -1.81
C LEU A 189 21.05 -18.12 -0.29
N ILE A 190 22.22 -18.10 0.35
CA ILE A 190 22.31 -17.94 1.82
C ILE A 190 21.77 -16.59 2.32
N LYS A 191 21.63 -15.59 1.43
CA LYS A 191 21.13 -14.25 1.75
C LYS A 191 19.63 -14.13 1.52
N ILE A 192 18.97 -15.20 1.10
CA ILE A 192 17.58 -15.20 0.65
C ILE A 192 16.72 -16.13 1.50
N ARG A 193 15.57 -15.63 1.95
CA ARG A 193 14.42 -16.41 2.39
C ARG A 193 13.36 -16.36 1.29
N ILE A 194 12.97 -17.51 0.74
CA ILE A 194 11.92 -17.60 -0.28
C ILE A 194 10.67 -18.20 0.33
N SER A 195 9.56 -17.48 0.36
CA SER A 195 8.25 -18.00 0.75
C SER A 195 7.31 -18.02 -0.44
N TYR A 196 6.47 -19.05 -0.50
CA TYR A 196 5.52 -19.23 -1.61
C TYR A 196 4.08 -19.00 -1.14
N LYS A 197 3.29 -18.37 -2.00
CA LYS A 197 1.85 -18.16 -1.85
C LYS A 197 1.16 -18.79 -3.04
N ASN A 198 0.18 -19.66 -2.79
CA ASN A 198 -0.53 -20.33 -3.86
C ASN A 198 -1.62 -19.41 -4.42
N PHE A 199 -1.53 -19.10 -5.72
CA PHE A 199 -2.49 -18.25 -6.41
C PHE A 199 -2.96 -18.92 -7.72
N PRO A 200 -3.74 -20.02 -7.62
CA PRO A 200 -4.20 -20.75 -8.78
C PRO A 200 -5.13 -19.90 -9.65
N LEU A 201 -4.80 -19.76 -10.93
CA LEU A 201 -5.56 -18.95 -11.87
C LEU A 201 -6.66 -19.78 -12.55
N ALA A 202 -7.85 -19.21 -12.71
CA ALA A 202 -9.00 -19.90 -13.29
C ALA A 202 -8.78 -20.39 -14.74
N VAL A 203 -7.84 -19.77 -15.46
CA VAL A 203 -7.46 -20.17 -16.83
C VAL A 203 -6.70 -21.50 -16.87
N HIS A 204 -6.24 -21.99 -15.72
CA HIS A 204 -5.45 -23.20 -15.55
C HIS A 204 -6.29 -24.29 -14.85
N PRO A 205 -6.83 -25.27 -15.60
CA PRO A 205 -7.87 -26.18 -15.09
C PRO A 205 -7.45 -27.11 -13.94
N PHE A 206 -6.16 -27.44 -13.83
CA PHE A 206 -5.56 -28.31 -12.82
C PHE A 206 -4.81 -27.53 -11.74
N SER A 207 -4.76 -26.19 -11.80
CA SER A 207 -3.97 -25.38 -10.88
C SER A 207 -4.47 -25.47 -9.44
N SER A 208 -5.79 -25.44 -9.23
CA SER A 208 -6.40 -25.57 -7.90
C SER A 208 -6.08 -26.92 -7.25
N GLU A 209 -6.06 -28.00 -8.03
CA GLU A 209 -5.72 -29.33 -7.54
C GLU A 209 -4.23 -29.44 -7.18
N ALA A 210 -3.36 -28.91 -8.05
CA ALA A 210 -1.93 -28.85 -7.80
C ALA A 210 -1.57 -28.01 -6.56
N ALA A 211 -2.26 -26.88 -6.36
CA ALA A 211 -2.12 -26.04 -5.17
C ALA A 211 -2.63 -26.74 -3.89
N ALA A 212 -3.72 -27.49 -3.96
CA ALA A 212 -4.23 -28.24 -2.82
C ALA A 212 -3.22 -29.28 -2.33
N ILE A 213 -2.66 -30.09 -3.25
CA ILE A 213 -1.68 -31.12 -2.90
C ILE A 213 -0.34 -30.52 -2.43
N SER A 214 0.11 -29.38 -3.00
CA SER A 214 1.32 -28.70 -2.52
C SER A 214 1.15 -28.17 -1.09
N VAL A 215 0.01 -27.57 -0.77
CA VAL A 215 -0.31 -27.11 0.59
C VAL A 215 -0.34 -28.29 1.57
N CYS A 216 -0.97 -29.41 1.19
CA CYS A 216 -0.96 -30.61 2.01
C CYS A 216 0.45 -31.16 2.26
N ALA A 217 1.36 -31.04 1.30
CA ALA A 217 2.76 -31.37 1.52
C ALA A 217 3.45 -30.37 2.47
N GLY A 218 3.16 -29.08 2.33
CA GLY A 218 3.68 -28.03 3.21
C GLY A 218 3.21 -28.11 4.66
N LEU A 219 2.04 -28.71 4.91
CA LEU A 219 1.60 -29.03 6.27
C LEU A 219 2.44 -30.13 6.93
N GLN A 220 3.15 -30.95 6.15
CA GLN A 220 4.10 -31.93 6.69
C GLN A 220 5.45 -31.27 6.99
N SER A 221 6.00 -30.53 6.02
CA SER A 221 7.22 -29.75 6.19
C SER A 221 7.47 -28.82 4.99
N SER A 222 8.33 -27.81 5.16
CA SER A 222 8.83 -27.00 4.04
C SER A 222 9.57 -27.81 2.98
N ASP A 223 10.28 -28.86 3.37
CA ASP A 223 11.00 -29.73 2.44
C ASP A 223 10.03 -30.55 1.58
N ALA A 224 8.97 -31.08 2.18
CA ALA A 224 7.89 -31.77 1.48
C ALA A 224 7.16 -30.84 0.50
N TYR A 225 6.89 -29.58 0.89
CA TYR A 225 6.38 -28.56 -0.03
C TYR A 225 7.30 -28.39 -1.24
N GLY A 226 8.60 -28.21 -0.98
CA GLY A 226 9.60 -28.02 -2.03
C GLY A 226 9.69 -29.22 -2.97
N GLU A 227 9.68 -30.44 -2.45
CA GLU A 227 9.72 -31.66 -3.26
C GLU A 227 8.49 -31.82 -4.15
N VAL A 228 7.30 -31.65 -3.58
CA VAL A 228 6.04 -31.72 -4.33
C VAL A 228 5.98 -30.61 -5.37
N GLY A 229 6.35 -29.37 -5.04
CA GLY A 229 6.40 -28.27 -5.98
C GLY A 229 7.34 -28.53 -7.16
N ARG A 230 8.54 -29.08 -6.90
CA ARG A 230 9.50 -29.47 -7.96
C ARG A 230 8.91 -30.53 -8.89
N PHE A 231 8.25 -31.55 -8.33
CA PHE A 231 7.57 -32.58 -9.11
C PHE A 231 6.44 -31.99 -9.95
N LEU A 232 5.62 -31.10 -9.36
CA LEU A 232 4.52 -30.45 -10.07
C LEU A 232 5.02 -29.63 -11.26
N PHE A 233 6.09 -28.85 -11.10
CA PHE A 233 6.68 -28.11 -12.22
C PHE A 233 7.37 -29.01 -13.25
N SER A 234 7.99 -30.13 -12.85
CA SER A 234 8.59 -31.07 -13.82
C SER A 234 7.54 -31.75 -14.69
N GLU A 235 6.37 -32.05 -14.11
CA GLU A 235 5.25 -32.71 -14.78
C GLU A 235 4.20 -31.75 -15.35
N GLN A 236 4.39 -30.43 -15.22
CA GLN A 236 3.43 -29.37 -15.58
C GLN A 236 2.70 -29.59 -16.92
N ASN A 237 3.43 -29.94 -17.98
CA ASN A 237 2.89 -30.10 -19.33
C ASN A 237 2.16 -31.44 -19.54
N LYS A 238 2.22 -32.36 -18.57
CA LYS A 238 1.57 -33.66 -18.65
C LYS A 238 0.20 -33.66 -17.98
N PHE A 239 -0.17 -32.64 -17.22
CA PHE A 239 -1.46 -32.62 -16.54
C PHE A 239 -2.62 -32.54 -17.54
N GLY A 240 -3.58 -33.44 -17.33
CA GLY A 240 -4.70 -33.67 -18.23
C GLY A 240 -5.78 -34.52 -17.54
N PRO A 241 -6.91 -34.79 -18.20
CA PRO A 241 -8.01 -35.59 -17.64
C PRO A 241 -7.57 -36.98 -17.13
N GLU A 242 -6.53 -37.57 -17.73
CA GLU A 242 -5.99 -38.89 -17.34
C GLU A 242 -4.79 -38.83 -16.38
N THR A 243 -4.25 -37.64 -16.18
CA THR A 243 -2.96 -37.38 -15.52
C THR A 243 -3.11 -36.23 -14.52
N LEU A 244 -4.03 -36.42 -13.57
CA LEU A 244 -4.33 -35.39 -12.57
C LEU A 244 -3.15 -35.13 -11.62
N PRO A 245 -2.91 -33.88 -11.17
CA PRO A 245 -1.82 -33.54 -10.26
C PRO A 245 -1.79 -34.38 -8.99
N THR A 246 -2.91 -34.51 -8.28
CA THR A 246 -2.96 -35.24 -7.00
C THR A 246 -2.60 -36.71 -7.18
N THR A 247 -3.18 -37.38 -8.18
CA THR A 247 -2.89 -38.80 -8.46
C THR A 247 -1.44 -39.01 -8.87
N SER A 248 -0.86 -38.06 -9.61
CA SER A 248 0.53 -38.11 -10.06
C SER A 248 1.49 -37.95 -8.89
N VAL A 249 1.25 -36.98 -8.00
CA VAL A 249 2.03 -36.75 -6.77
C VAL A 249 1.95 -37.98 -5.86
N ILE A 250 0.75 -38.47 -5.55
CA ILE A 250 0.56 -39.64 -4.68
C ILE A 250 1.32 -40.85 -5.20
N ARG A 251 1.25 -41.12 -6.52
CA ARG A 251 1.95 -42.24 -7.14
C ARG A 251 3.46 -42.09 -7.06
N HIS A 252 3.99 -40.89 -7.30
CA HIS A 252 5.42 -40.63 -7.24
C HIS A 252 5.97 -40.84 -5.82
N PHE A 253 5.36 -40.19 -4.83
CA PHE A 253 5.86 -40.20 -3.44
C PHE A 253 5.54 -41.50 -2.68
N ALA A 254 4.61 -42.33 -3.17
CA ALA A 254 4.44 -43.69 -2.67
C ALA A 254 5.70 -44.56 -2.86
N THR A 255 6.55 -44.22 -3.83
CA THR A 255 7.79 -44.95 -4.10
C THR A 255 9.03 -44.32 -3.47
N SER A 256 9.09 -42.99 -3.35
CA SER A 256 10.26 -42.30 -2.79
C SER A 256 10.31 -42.30 -1.26
N GLY A 257 9.16 -42.25 -0.59
CA GLY A 257 9.06 -42.20 0.89
C GLY A 257 9.42 -40.85 1.53
N SER A 258 9.83 -39.85 0.73
CA SER A 258 10.24 -38.53 1.23
C SER A 258 9.06 -37.62 1.64
N VAL A 259 7.85 -37.95 1.18
CA VAL A 259 6.59 -37.29 1.57
C VAL A 259 5.58 -38.36 1.97
N SER A 260 4.91 -38.18 3.11
CA SER A 260 3.93 -39.16 3.60
C SER A 260 2.64 -39.10 2.80
N VAL A 261 2.40 -40.13 1.99
CA VAL A 261 1.16 -40.29 1.22
C VAL A 261 -0.08 -40.38 2.10
N ALA A 262 0.04 -41.00 3.29
CA ALA A 262 -1.07 -41.08 4.24
C ALA A 262 -1.49 -39.68 4.74
N LEU A 263 -0.52 -38.82 5.06
CA LEU A 263 -0.79 -37.44 5.48
C LEU A 263 -1.31 -36.58 4.33
N LEU A 264 -0.82 -36.78 3.09
CA LEU A 264 -1.36 -36.10 1.91
C LEU A 264 -2.85 -36.42 1.73
N ARG A 265 -3.23 -37.71 1.79
CA ARG A 265 -4.62 -38.14 1.66
C ARG A 265 -5.50 -37.56 2.78
N SER A 266 -5.05 -37.68 4.03
CA SER A 266 -5.79 -37.11 5.17
C SER A 266 -6.05 -35.62 5.01
N CYS A 267 -5.03 -34.83 4.65
CA CYS A 267 -5.20 -33.39 4.43
C CYS A 267 -6.19 -33.07 3.30
N LEU A 268 -6.14 -33.81 2.20
CA LEU A 268 -7.07 -33.63 1.07
C LEU A 268 -8.51 -33.98 1.46
N ASP A 269 -8.71 -35.14 2.09
CA ASP A 269 -10.03 -35.63 2.50
C ASP A 269 -10.68 -34.68 3.52
N ASN A 270 -9.89 -34.17 4.46
CA ASN A 270 -10.34 -33.21 5.48
C ASN A 270 -10.36 -31.76 4.99
N LYS A 271 -9.88 -31.49 3.76
CA LYS A 271 -9.75 -30.17 3.15
C LYS A 271 -8.96 -29.16 4.00
N GLU A 272 -7.93 -29.63 4.69
CA GLU A 272 -7.06 -28.80 5.56
C GLU A 272 -6.30 -27.72 4.78
N TYR A 273 -6.19 -27.88 3.46
CA TYR A 273 -5.59 -26.90 2.56
C TYR A 273 -6.45 -25.64 2.32
N LEU A 274 -7.77 -25.71 2.50
CA LEU A 274 -8.69 -24.63 2.12
C LEU A 274 -8.42 -23.29 2.81
N PRO A 275 -8.18 -23.23 4.15
CA PRO A 275 -7.89 -21.96 4.81
C PRO A 275 -6.62 -21.29 4.29
N ILE A 276 -5.61 -22.08 3.93
CA ILE A 276 -4.33 -21.58 3.40
C ILE A 276 -4.52 -21.01 1.99
N LEU A 277 -5.19 -21.74 1.09
CA LEU A 277 -5.49 -21.23 -0.26
C LEU A 277 -6.38 -19.99 -0.23
N THR A 278 -7.37 -19.96 0.67
CA THR A 278 -8.24 -18.80 0.85
C THR A 278 -7.46 -17.59 1.33
N ARG A 279 -6.60 -17.77 2.34
CA ARG A 279 -5.71 -16.71 2.84
C ARG A 279 -4.80 -16.16 1.75
N ASP A 280 -4.12 -17.04 1.01
CA ASP A 280 -3.18 -16.62 -0.04
C ASP A 280 -3.90 -15.86 -1.16
N ARG A 281 -5.10 -16.31 -1.54
CA ARG A 281 -5.97 -15.60 -2.48
C ARG A 281 -6.39 -14.23 -1.97
N LEU A 282 -6.90 -14.12 -0.75
CA LEU A 282 -7.33 -12.84 -0.16
C LEU A 282 -6.16 -11.85 -0.02
N LEU A 283 -4.96 -12.36 0.30
CA LEU A 283 -3.74 -11.56 0.32
C LEU A 283 -3.33 -11.09 -1.08
N ALA A 284 -3.46 -11.95 -2.09
CA ALA A 284 -3.22 -11.57 -3.48
C ALA A 284 -4.19 -10.47 -3.93
N GLU A 285 -5.47 -10.59 -3.59
CA GLU A 285 -6.51 -9.59 -3.88
C GLU A 285 -6.25 -8.27 -3.14
N SER A 286 -5.92 -8.30 -1.84
CA SER A 286 -5.66 -7.09 -1.05
C SER A 286 -4.43 -6.32 -1.56
N LEU A 287 -3.43 -7.05 -2.03
CA LEU A 287 -2.23 -6.47 -2.63
C LEU A 287 -2.42 -6.16 -4.12
N LYS A 288 -3.56 -6.47 -4.76
CA LYS A 288 -3.77 -6.28 -6.20
C LYS A 288 -2.71 -7.00 -7.05
N VAL A 289 -2.47 -8.27 -6.75
CA VAL A 289 -1.61 -9.16 -7.53
C VAL A 289 -2.29 -9.43 -8.89
N PRO A 290 -1.65 -9.08 -10.02
CA PRO A 290 -2.30 -9.12 -11.34
C PRO A 290 -2.29 -10.52 -11.98
N GLY A 291 -1.47 -11.44 -11.46
CA GLY A 291 -1.27 -12.77 -12.03
C GLY A 291 -0.01 -13.45 -11.47
N THR A 292 0.38 -14.56 -12.10
CA THR A 292 1.51 -15.38 -11.66
C THR A 292 2.60 -15.49 -12.75
N PRO A 293 3.89 -15.51 -12.36
CA PRO A 293 4.40 -15.20 -11.03
C PRO A 293 4.27 -13.71 -10.72
N THR A 294 3.94 -13.38 -9.48
CA THR A 294 4.20 -12.04 -8.91
C THR A 294 5.17 -12.20 -7.76
N VAL A 295 6.28 -11.46 -7.79
CA VAL A 295 7.35 -11.55 -6.79
C VAL A 295 7.41 -10.25 -6.00
N PHE A 296 7.49 -10.38 -4.68
CA PHE A 296 7.81 -9.29 -3.78
C PHE A 296 9.19 -9.51 -3.17
N LEU A 297 10.02 -8.47 -3.14
CA LEU A 297 11.35 -8.44 -2.55
C LEU A 297 11.39 -7.40 -1.44
N ASN A 298 11.46 -7.86 -0.19
CA ASN A 298 11.35 -7.06 1.03
C ASN A 298 10.15 -6.11 0.98
N GLY A 299 8.96 -6.67 0.70
CA GLY A 299 7.69 -5.95 0.60
C GLY A 299 7.47 -5.15 -0.68
N ARG A 300 8.50 -4.94 -1.50
CA ARG A 300 8.37 -4.26 -2.78
C ARG A 300 8.01 -5.23 -3.89
N ARG A 301 6.96 -4.96 -4.66
CA ARG A 301 6.70 -5.74 -5.88
C ARG A 301 7.83 -5.55 -6.88
N MET A 302 8.43 -6.65 -7.31
CA MET A 302 9.45 -6.63 -8.36
C MET A 302 8.79 -6.29 -9.71
N PRO A 303 9.40 -5.45 -10.54
CA PRO A 303 9.02 -5.34 -11.95
C PRO A 303 9.16 -6.69 -12.66
N HIS A 304 8.58 -6.78 -13.85
CA HIS A 304 8.60 -7.98 -14.68
C HIS A 304 10.03 -8.53 -14.82
N LEU A 305 10.17 -9.83 -14.58
CA LEU A 305 11.43 -10.57 -14.72
C LEU A 305 11.44 -11.26 -16.08
N SER A 306 12.32 -10.81 -16.98
CA SER A 306 12.44 -11.39 -18.32
C SER A 306 13.55 -12.44 -18.42
N SER A 307 14.54 -12.37 -17.51
CA SER A 307 15.69 -13.28 -17.46
C SER A 307 16.16 -13.57 -16.02
N SER A 308 17.00 -14.60 -15.86
CA SER A 308 17.72 -14.86 -14.60
C SER A 308 18.70 -13.73 -14.24
N ALA A 309 19.26 -13.03 -15.25
CA ALA A 309 20.13 -11.89 -15.02
C ALA A 309 19.36 -10.72 -14.39
N ASP A 310 18.11 -10.47 -14.82
CA ASP A 310 17.25 -9.44 -14.24
C ASP A 310 16.96 -9.74 -12.77
N LEU A 311 16.68 -11.01 -12.44
CA LEU A 311 16.48 -11.45 -11.07
C LEU A 311 17.71 -11.16 -10.22
N ILE A 312 18.89 -11.57 -10.66
CA ILE A 312 20.16 -11.34 -9.95
C ILE A 312 20.43 -9.84 -9.79
N GLN A 313 20.19 -9.04 -10.82
CA GLN A 313 20.37 -7.59 -10.78
C GLN A 313 19.47 -6.95 -9.72
N GLN A 314 18.19 -7.32 -9.69
CA GLN A 314 17.26 -6.75 -8.71
C GLN A 314 17.59 -7.17 -7.27
N LEU A 315 18.03 -8.41 -7.05
CA LEU A 315 18.47 -8.89 -5.74
C LEU A 315 19.67 -8.07 -5.23
N ARG A 316 20.67 -7.86 -6.09
CA ARG A 316 21.86 -7.06 -5.75
C ARG A 316 21.52 -5.60 -5.48
N ALA A 317 20.71 -4.98 -6.35
CA ALA A 317 20.29 -3.60 -6.18
C ALA A 317 19.53 -3.38 -4.85
N ARG A 318 18.73 -4.37 -4.42
CA ARG A 318 18.04 -4.27 -3.13
C ARG A 318 19.02 -4.29 -1.97
N MET A 319 20.01 -5.19 -1.99
CA MET A 319 21.04 -5.26 -0.95
C MET A 319 21.77 -3.92 -0.79
N GLU A 320 22.24 -3.34 -1.90
CA GLU A 320 22.94 -2.05 -1.89
C GLU A 320 22.08 -0.92 -1.31
N SER A 321 20.77 -0.90 -1.62
CA SER A 321 19.86 0.12 -1.10
C SER A 321 19.57 -0.02 0.40
N SER A 322 19.58 -1.25 0.94
CA SER A 322 19.38 -1.50 2.37
C SER A 322 20.56 -0.95 3.18
N ASP A 323 21.79 -1.13 2.71
CA ASP A 323 23.00 -0.62 3.37
C ASP A 323 23.05 0.93 3.39
N GLN A 324 22.57 1.57 2.32
CA GLN A 324 22.49 3.04 2.24
C GLN A 324 21.40 3.64 3.13
N SER A 325 20.27 2.93 3.31
CA SER A 325 19.18 3.41 4.18
C SER A 325 19.54 3.36 5.67
N ALA A 326 20.45 2.47 6.07
CA ALA A 326 20.96 2.39 7.43
C ALA A 326 21.98 3.50 7.77
N SER A 327 22.56 4.14 6.75
CA SER A 327 23.60 5.17 6.91
C SER A 327 23.10 6.61 6.75
N ASN A 328 21.92 6.82 6.17
CA ASN A 328 21.31 8.14 6.00
C ASN A 328 20.09 8.33 6.92
N GLU A 329 20.34 8.67 8.18
CA GLU A 329 19.31 9.25 9.05
C GLU A 329 18.94 10.64 8.51
N TYR A 330 17.72 10.78 8.01
CA TYR A 330 17.22 12.02 7.42
C TYR A 330 17.11 13.12 8.49
N VAL A 331 17.92 14.17 8.35
CA VAL A 331 17.78 15.41 9.09
C VAL A 331 16.66 16.23 8.43
N PRO A 332 15.51 16.45 9.10
CA PRO A 332 14.43 17.25 8.54
C PRO A 332 14.91 18.68 8.24
N ASN A 333 14.50 19.23 7.11
CA ASN A 333 14.78 20.62 6.77
C ASN A 333 14.13 21.56 7.83
N PRO A 334 14.91 22.35 8.60
CA PRO A 334 14.38 23.18 9.68
C PRO A 334 13.54 24.38 9.23
N GLN A 335 13.21 24.50 7.93
CA GLN A 335 12.64 25.71 7.34
C GLN A 335 11.11 25.71 7.14
N VAL A 336 10.36 24.77 7.73
CA VAL A 336 8.89 24.90 7.83
C VAL A 336 8.50 25.43 9.21
N GLY A 337 8.71 26.75 9.34
CA GLY A 337 8.19 27.70 10.31
C GLY A 337 7.47 27.19 11.57
N ARG A 338 8.23 27.06 12.66
CA ARG A 338 7.71 27.34 14.00
C ARG A 338 8.05 28.79 14.34
N GLN A 339 7.18 29.73 13.99
CA GLN A 339 7.15 30.99 14.73
C GLN A 339 6.56 30.69 16.10
N GLU A 340 7.42 30.29 17.03
CA GLU A 340 7.11 30.36 18.45
C GLU A 340 7.02 31.84 18.84
N ASN A 341 5.79 32.29 19.07
CA ASN A 341 5.55 33.49 19.86
C ASN A 341 5.93 33.19 21.31
N LYS A 342 7.03 33.78 21.80
CA LYS A 342 7.09 34.51 23.08
C LYS A 342 8.40 35.26 23.27
#